data_AF-A0A534RN90-F1
#
_entry.id   AF-A0A534RN90-F1
#
_cell.length_a   1.000
_cell.length_b   1.000
_cell.length_c   1.000
_cell.angle_alpha   90.00
_cell.angle_beta   90.00
_cell.angle_gamma   90.00
#
_symmetry.space_group_name_H-M   'P 1'
#
loop_
_entity.id
_entity.type
_entity.pdbx_description
1 polymer ?
#
loop_
_entity_poly.entity_id
_entity_poly.type
_entity_poly.pdbx_seq_one_letter_code
_entity_poly.pdbx_strand_id
1 'polypeptide(L)' 'MNDQGHPYLYPARLFEVVDPREPDDWVTEFGEDGERYAYPPPLNKSGFFEDFFDAKKGAVTTFWRIVSQRLATAAVAV' A
#
# COMPACT_ATOMS: atom_id res chain seq x y z
N MET A 1 3.33 12.86 -10.46
CA MET A 1 3.19 14.13 -11.20
C MET A 1 4.15 14.10 -12.36
N ASN A 2 3.76 14.57 -13.54
CA ASN A 2 4.72 14.83 -14.61
C ASN A 2 5.59 16.07 -14.28
N ASP A 3 6.55 16.40 -15.13
CA ASP A 3 7.43 17.57 -14.95
C ASP A 3 6.69 18.92 -14.89
N GLN A 4 5.38 18.92 -15.20
CA GLN A 4 4.49 20.08 -15.15
C GLN A 4 3.59 20.07 -13.89
N GLY A 5 3.76 19.12 -12.98
CA GLY A 5 2.96 19.04 -11.75
C GLY A 5 1.57 18.43 -11.94
N HIS A 6 1.25 17.84 -13.10
CA HIS A 6 -0.06 17.26 -13.34
C HIS A 6 -0.13 15.79 -12.88
N PRO A 7 -1.27 15.33 -12.32
CA PRO A 7 -1.51 13.91 -12.09
C PRO A 7 -1.66 13.22 -13.45
N TYR A 8 -0.86 12.16 -13.66
CA TYR A 8 -0.88 11.40 -14.90
C TYR A 8 -0.69 9.92 -14.58
N LEU A 9 -1.41 9.05 -15.26
CA LEU A 9 -1.14 7.63 -15.28
C LEU A 9 -0.06 7.36 -16.33
N TYR A 10 1.02 6.71 -15.92
CA TYR A 10 2.11 6.36 -16.82
C TYR A 10 1.74 5.09 -17.60
N PRO A 11 2.11 5.00 -18.90
CA PRO A 11 1.91 3.78 -19.66
C PRO A 11 2.62 2.57 -19.02
N ALA A 12 1.92 1.45 -18.87
CA ALA A 12 2.45 0.24 -18.25
C ALA A 12 3.76 -0.27 -18.89
N ARG A 13 3.91 -0.09 -20.21
CA ARG A 13 5.13 -0.46 -20.97
C ARG A 13 6.42 0.24 -20.51
N LEU A 14 6.31 1.27 -19.66
CA LEU A 14 7.46 1.97 -19.09
C LEU A 14 8.03 1.29 -17.84
N PHE A 15 7.36 0.25 -17.33
CA PHE A 15 7.75 -0.44 -16.09
C PHE A 15 8.03 -1.91 -16.37
N GLU A 16 8.95 -2.47 -15.58
CA GLU A 16 9.25 -3.89 -15.53
C GLU A 16 8.85 -4.45 -14.16
N VAL A 17 8.16 -5.59 -14.14
CA VAL A 17 7.82 -6.29 -12.90
C VAL A 17 8.99 -7.20 -12.53
N VAL A 18 9.74 -6.83 -11.51
CA VAL A 18 10.90 -7.61 -11.03
C VAL A 18 10.53 -8.77 -10.10
N ASP A 19 9.40 -8.66 -9.40
CA ASP A 19 8.81 -9.74 -8.61
C ASP A 19 7.28 -9.65 -8.68
N PRO A 20 6.59 -10.63 -9.27
CA PRO A 20 5.14 -10.62 -9.38
C PRO A 20 4.44 -11.19 -8.13
N ARG A 21 5.18 -11.68 -7.13
CA ARG A 21 4.59 -12.32 -5.95
C ARG A 21 4.03 -11.29 -4.99
N GLU A 22 2.79 -11.51 -4.59
CA GLU A 22 2.15 -10.73 -3.53
C GLU A 22 2.53 -11.29 -2.15
N PRO A 23 2.55 -10.45 -1.10
CA PRO A 23 2.77 -10.94 0.25
C PRO A 23 1.62 -11.86 0.71
N ASP A 24 1.96 -13.02 1.27
CA ASP A 24 0.99 -14.03 1.71
C ASP A 24 0.01 -13.54 2.79
N ASP A 25 0.39 -12.50 3.54
CA ASP A 25 -0.41 -11.92 4.61
C ASP A 25 -1.35 -10.82 4.15
N TRP A 26 -1.40 -10.50 2.84
CA TRP A 26 -2.33 -9.49 2.31
C TRP A 26 -3.73 -10.08 2.16
N VAL A 27 -4.73 -9.32 2.62
CA VAL A 27 -6.14 -9.59 2.35
C VAL A 27 -6.54 -8.80 1.12
N THR A 28 -7.29 -9.45 0.22
CA THR A 28 -7.85 -8.82 -0.98
C THR A 28 -9.36 -8.69 -0.83
N GLU A 29 -9.88 -7.49 -1.06
CA GLU A 29 -11.31 -7.18 -1.14
C GLU A 29 -11.61 -6.49 -2.48
N PHE A 30 -12.81 -6.71 -3.01
CA PHE A 30 -13.26 -6.08 -4.25
C PHE A 30 -14.40 -5.09 -3.95
N GLY A 31 -14.26 -3.87 -4.47
CA GLY A 31 -15.29 -2.83 -4.44
C GLY A 31 -16.46 -3.12 -5.37
N GLU A 32 -17.48 -2.26 -5.31
CA GLU A 32 -18.71 -2.42 -6.10
C GLU A 32 -18.46 -2.32 -7.61
N ASP A 33 -17.46 -1.55 -8.04
CA ASP A 33 -17.08 -1.39 -9.45
C ASP A 33 -15.90 -2.28 -9.86
N GLY A 34 -15.57 -3.28 -9.02
CA GLY A 34 -14.48 -4.22 -9.26
C GLY A 34 -13.09 -3.71 -8.89
N GLU A 35 -13.00 -2.61 -8.13
CA GLU A 35 -11.73 -2.12 -7.61
C GLU A 35 -11.13 -3.14 -6.66
N ARG A 36 -9.84 -3.44 -6.87
CA ARG A 36 -9.13 -4.38 -6.03
C ARG A 36 -8.39 -3.63 -4.92
N TYR A 37 -8.78 -3.86 -3.67
CA TYR A 37 -8.09 -3.40 -2.47
C TYR A 37 -7.26 -4.56 -1.93
N ALA A 38 -5.96 -4.37 -1.76
CA ALA A 38 -5.08 -5.40 -1.25
C ALA A 38 -4.09 -4.79 -0.25
N TYR A 39 -4.22 -5.17 1.02
CA TYR A 39 -3.44 -4.60 2.11
C TYR A 39 -3.21 -5.63 3.22
N PRO A 40 -2.20 -5.44 4.09
CA PRO A 40 -2.14 -6.15 5.36
C PRO A 40 -3.44 -5.92 6.16
N PRO A 41 -3.97 -6.92 6.88
CA PRO A 41 -5.24 -6.81 7.61
C PRO A 41 -5.37 -5.56 8.49
N PRO A 42 -4.33 -5.11 9.22
CA PRO A 42 -4.42 -3.89 10.03
C PRO A 42 -4.63 -2.59 9.24
N LEU A 43 -4.33 -2.59 7.94
CA LEU A 43 -4.47 -1.44 7.05
C LEU A 43 -5.70 -1.55 6.13
N ASN A 44 -6.36 -2.71 6.08
CA ASN A 44 -7.50 -2.98 5.19
C ASN A 44 -8.86 -2.50 5.74
N LYS A 45 -8.86 -1.60 6.72
CA LYS A 45 -10.10 -1.05 7.28
C LYS A 45 -10.53 0.16 6.46
N SER A 46 -11.78 0.18 5.99
CA SER A 46 -12.38 1.38 5.40
C SER A 46 -12.20 2.60 6.33
N GLY A 47 -11.72 3.72 5.80
CA GLY A 47 -11.42 4.91 6.59
C GLY A 47 -10.01 4.95 7.20
N PHE A 48 -9.22 3.87 7.10
CA PHE A 48 -7.89 3.83 7.74
C PHE A 48 -6.93 4.87 7.16
N PHE A 49 -6.91 5.05 5.85
CA PHE A 49 -5.99 5.98 5.21
C PHE A 49 -6.42 7.44 5.42
N GLU A 50 -7.71 7.71 5.48
CA GLU A 50 -8.28 8.98 5.89
C GLU A 50 -7.82 9.33 7.30
N ASP A 51 -7.98 8.40 8.25
CA ASP A 51 -7.48 8.57 9.63
C ASP A 51 -5.96 8.78 9.68
N PHE A 52 -5.21 8.11 8.81
CA PHE A 52 -3.75 8.25 8.70
C PHE A 52 -3.36 9.64 8.18
N PHE A 53 -3.96 10.10 7.09
CA PHE A 53 -3.70 11.42 6.50
C PHE A 53 -4.20 12.57 7.38
N ASP A 54 -5.25 12.36 8.17
CA ASP A 54 -5.71 13.26 9.24
C ASP A 54 -4.79 13.26 10.48
N ALA A 55 -3.67 12.53 10.43
CA ALA A 55 -2.70 12.40 11.53
C ALA A 55 -3.29 11.85 12.84
N LYS A 56 -4.35 11.02 12.78
CA LYS A 56 -4.88 10.37 13.98
C LYS A 56 -3.83 9.40 14.53
N LYS A 57 -3.44 9.63 15.79
CA LYS A 57 -2.32 8.93 16.46
C LYS A 57 -2.35 7.40 16.30
N GLY A 58 -3.53 6.78 16.40
CA GLY A 58 -3.68 5.33 16.27
C GLY A 58 -3.37 4.80 14.86
N ALA A 59 -3.84 5.49 13.82
CA ALA A 59 -3.60 5.11 12.43
C ALA A 59 -2.12 5.29 12.06
N VAL A 60 -1.53 6.44 12.43
CA VAL A 60 -0.10 6.72 12.22
C VAL A 60 0.79 5.68 12.91
N THR A 61 0.50 5.35 14.18
CA THR A 61 1.26 4.33 14.92
C THR A 61 1.15 2.96 14.27
N THR A 62 -0.05 2.58 13.83
CA THR A 62 -0.31 1.28 13.19
C THR A 62 0.44 1.18 11.87
N PHE A 63 0.37 2.21 11.03
CA PHE A 63 1.06 2.24 9.74
C PHE A 63 2.57 2.07 9.92
N TRP A 64 3.19 2.88 10.77
CA TRP A 64 4.64 2.83 10.98
C TRP A 64 5.11 1.52 11.60
N ARG A 65 4.30 0.90 12.47
CA ARG A 65 4.59 -0.43 12.99
C ARG A 65 4.64 -1.47 11.87
N ILE A 66 3.66 -1.48 10.98
CA ILE A 66 3.58 -2.46 9.86
C ILE A 66 4.72 -2.23 8.86
N VAL A 67 4.99 -0.98 8.49
CA VAL A 67 6.11 -0.64 7.59
C VAL A 67 7.44 -1.06 8.18
N SER A 68 7.69 -0.75 9.46
CA SER A 68 8.94 -1.11 10.14
C SER A 68 9.12 -2.63 10.21
N GLN A 69 8.06 -3.39 10.51
CA GLN A 69 8.11 -4.86 10.52
C GLN A 69 8.47 -5.42 9.14
N ARG A 70 7.86 -4.90 8.07
CA ARG A 70 8.14 -5.34 6.69
C ARG A 70 9.55 -5.02 6.24
N LEU A 71 10.05 -3.82 6.51
CA LEU A 71 11.43 -3.45 6.19
C LEU A 71 12.43 -4.34 6.93
N ALA A 72 12.16 -4.68 8.19
CA ALA A 72 13.00 -5.60 8.95
C ALA A 72 13.00 -7.01 8.34
N THR A 73 11.84 -7.55 7.94
CA THR A 73 11.76 -8.86 7.28
C THR A 73 12.46 -8.88 5.92
N ALA A 74 12.31 -7.82 5.13
CA ALA A 74 12.97 -7.71 3.83
C ALA A 74 14.50 -7.60 3.94
N ALA A 75 15.00 -6.93 4.99
CA ALA A 75 16.45 -6.80 5.23
C ALA A 75 17.10 -8.10 5.71
N VAL A 76 16.32 -9.02 6.31
CA VAL A 76 16.81 -10.32 6.81
C VAL A 76 16.78 -11.42 5.73
N ALA A 77 15.99 -11.24 4.68
CA ALA A 77 15.85 -12.20 3.58
C ALA A 77 16.96 -12.13 2.51
N VAL A 78 18.10 -11.49 2.83
CA VAL A 78 19.27 -11.31 1.95
C VAL A 78 20.34 -12.35 2.23
#